data_AF-A0A970LG20-F1
#
_entry.id   AF-A0A970LG20-F1
#
_cell.length_a   1.000
_cell.length_b   1.000
_cell.length_c   1.000
_cell.angle_alpha   90.00
_cell.angle_beta   90.00
_cell.angle_gamma   90.00
#
_symmetry.space_group_name_H-M   'P 1'
#
loop_
_entity.id
_entity.type
_entity.pdbx_description
1 polymer ?
#
loop_
_entity_poly.entity_id
_entity_poly.type
_entity_poly.pdbx_seq_one_letter_code
_entity_poly.pdbx_strand_id
1 'polypeptide(L)'
;MKKSFVFKSSQCTGCRACELACSMHHRKIFDPNVSSIHINKVEDGFEIVINNMKSGQRLACDLCGNEGKEKQCVKYCSPLFKKELEKYFDIMVGGNTEKDGGESI
;
A
#
# COMPACT_ATOMS: atom_id res chain seq x y z
N MET A 1 -2.74 -13.62 -2.73
CA MET A 1 -1.37 -13.39 -3.23
C MET A 1 -0.71 -12.26 -2.44
N LYS A 2 0.55 -12.43 -2.04
CA LYS A 2 1.39 -11.37 -1.44
C LYS A 2 2.13 -10.68 -2.59
N LYS A 3 2.11 -9.35 -2.67
CA LYS A 3 2.92 -8.59 -3.63
C LYS A 3 3.99 -7.82 -2.86
N SER A 4 5.24 -7.81 -3.33
CA SER A 4 6.33 -7.09 -2.67
C SER A 4 7.31 -6.45 -3.64
N PHE A 5 7.95 -5.37 -3.19
CA PHE A 5 8.86 -4.52 -3.95
C PHE A 5 10.02 -4.09 -3.07
N VAL A 6 11.23 -4.07 -3.63
CA VAL A 6 12.43 -3.61 -2.94
C VAL A 6 12.75 -2.19 -3.38
N PHE A 7 12.98 -1.32 -2.41
CA PHE A 7 13.36 0.07 -2.62
C PHE A 7 14.67 0.37 -1.91
N LYS A 8 15.48 1.24 -2.51
CA LYS A 8 16.73 1.69 -1.89
C LYS A 8 16.46 2.53 -0.66
N SER A 9 17.45 2.63 0.22
CA SER A 9 17.40 3.51 1.41
C SER A 9 17.17 4.99 1.07
N SER A 10 17.55 5.42 -0.14
CA SER A 10 17.28 6.77 -0.65
C SER A 10 15.81 6.99 -1.06
N GLN A 11 15.05 5.91 -1.27
CA GLN A 11 13.65 5.93 -1.65
C GLN A 11 12.76 5.66 -0.44
N CYS A 12 13.00 4.57 0.29
CA CYS A 12 12.29 4.23 1.51
C CYS A 12 13.26 4.29 2.68
N THR A 13 12.94 5.04 3.74
CA THR A 13 13.80 5.15 4.94
C THR A 13 13.48 4.11 6.01
N GLY A 14 12.44 3.30 5.81
CA GLY A 14 11.99 2.32 6.79
C GLY A 14 11.25 2.89 7.99
N CYS A 15 10.67 4.10 7.90
CA CYS A 15 10.05 4.78 9.05
C CYS A 15 8.75 4.13 9.59
N ARG A 16 8.18 3.15 8.87
CA ARG A 16 6.97 2.40 9.25
C ARG A 16 5.68 3.23 9.41
N ALA A 17 5.68 4.50 9.01
CA ALA A 17 4.49 5.37 9.06
C ALA A 17 3.33 4.82 8.23
N CYS A 18 3.61 4.17 7.10
CA CYS A 18 2.60 3.52 6.27
C CYS A 18 1.94 2.30 6.95
N GLU A 19 2.68 1.56 7.79
CA GLU A 19 2.12 0.43 8.56
C GLU A 19 1.15 0.96 9.62
N LEU A 20 1.54 2.02 10.35
CA LEU A 20 0.69 2.68 11.34
C LEU A 20 -0.56 3.31 10.72
N ALA A 21 -0.41 3.97 9.56
CA ALA A 21 -1.55 4.53 8.83
C ALA A 21 -2.54 3.44 8.42
N CYS A 22 -2.03 2.28 7.97
CA CYS A 22 -2.85 1.15 7.56
C CYS A 22 -3.53 0.45 8.75
N SER A 23 -2.85 0.29 9.90
CA SER A 23 -3.48 -0.26 11.11
C SER A 23 -4.57 0.68 11.64
N MET A 24 -4.35 1.99 11.57
CA MET A 24 -5.38 2.98 11.92
C MET A 24 -6.56 2.95 10.97
N HIS A 25 -6.33 2.76 9.66
CA HIS A 25 -7.42 2.56 8.69
C HIS A 25 -8.29 1.36 9.07
N HIS A 26 -7.69 0.17 9.17
CA HIS A 26 -8.42 -1.09 9.32
C HIS A 26 -8.97 -1.35 10.73
N ARG A 27 -8.23 -0.96 11.76
CA ARG A 27 -8.48 -1.39 13.15
C ARG A 27 -8.57 -0.23 14.14
N LYS A 28 -8.30 1.00 13.71
CA LYS A 28 -8.28 2.20 14.57
C LYS A 28 -7.31 2.07 15.75
N ILE A 29 -6.20 1.33 15.54
CA ILE A 29 -5.11 1.17 16.49
C ILE A 29 -3.76 1.42 15.82
N PHE A 30 -2.76 1.82 16.60
CA PHE A 30 -1.38 2.00 16.15
C PHE A 30 -0.56 0.72 16.41
N ASP A 31 -0.82 -0.32 15.63
CA ASP A 31 -0.10 -1.59 15.72
C ASP A 31 0.31 -2.09 14.32
N PRO A 32 1.61 -2.05 13.97
CA PRO A 32 2.08 -2.55 12.69
C PRO A 32 1.67 -4.00 12.41
N ASN A 33 1.53 -4.86 13.43
CA ASN A 33 1.26 -6.29 13.22
C ASN A 33 -0.09 -6.59 12.56
N VAL A 34 -1.06 -5.68 12.70
CA VAL A 34 -2.39 -5.83 12.11
C VAL A 34 -2.53 -5.13 10.75
N SER A 35 -1.48 -4.47 10.27
CA SER A 35 -1.48 -3.72 9.02
C SER A 35 -1.37 -4.61 7.77
N SER A 36 -1.97 -4.17 6.67
CA SER A 36 -1.97 -4.88 5.39
C SER A 36 -0.69 -4.63 4.58
N ILE A 37 0.04 -3.55 4.89
CA ILE A 37 1.33 -3.18 4.32
C ILE A 37 2.43 -3.43 5.35
N HIS A 38 3.60 -3.94 4.96
CA HIS A 38 4.72 -4.19 5.87
C HIS A 38 6.05 -3.78 5.29
N ILE A 39 6.95 -3.32 6.15
CA ILE A 39 8.30 -2.91 5.78
C ILE A 39 9.31 -3.89 6.37
N ASN A 40 10.07 -4.57 5.52
CA ASN A 40 11.17 -5.44 5.93
C ASN A 40 12.50 -4.81 5.51
N LYS A 41 13.49 -4.82 6.41
CA LYS A 41 14.85 -4.40 6.05
C LYS A 41 15.49 -5.49 5.18
N VAL A 42 16.13 -5.07 4.10
CA VAL A 42 16.98 -5.92 3.24
C VAL A 42 18.37 -5.30 3.13
N GLU A 43 19.29 -5.93 2.40
CA GLU A 43 20.69 -5.51 2.33
C GLU A 43 20.87 -4.06 1.87
N ASP A 44 20.28 -3.66 0.75
CA ASP A 44 20.35 -2.30 0.19
C ASP A 44 18.99 -1.57 0.25
N GLY A 45 18.34 -1.59 1.41
CA GLY A 45 17.14 -0.80 1.67
C GLY A 45 16.00 -1.60 2.28
N PHE A 46 14.81 -1.50 1.68
CA PHE A 46 13.58 -1.99 2.30
C PHE A 46 12.66 -2.67 1.29
N GLU A 47 12.20 -3.86 1.66
CA GLU A 47 11.10 -4.53 0.99
C GLU A 47 9.77 -4.01 1.57
N ILE A 48 8.91 -3.52 0.68
CA ILE A 48 7.51 -3.21 0.99
C ILE A 48 6.64 -4.35 0.53
N VAL A 49 5.92 -4.93 1.46
CA VAL A 49 4.98 -6.04 1.25
C VAL A 49 3.56 -5.52 1.37
N ILE A 50 2.68 -5.88 0.44
CA ILE A 50 1.23 -5.70 0.58
C ILE A 50 0.52 -7.05 0.53
N ASN A 51 -0.33 -7.27 1.53
CA ASN A 51 -1.11 -8.48 1.70
C ASN A 51 -2.53 -8.26 1.17
N ASN A 52 -2.89 -8.97 0.11
CA ASN A 52 -4.24 -8.94 -0.47
C ASN A 52 -5.11 -10.12 0.01
N MET A 53 -4.75 -10.71 1.15
CA MET A 53 -5.50 -11.81 1.77
C MET A 53 -5.53 -11.60 3.28
N LYS A 54 -6.67 -11.92 3.89
CA LYS A 54 -6.80 -11.96 5.34
C LYS A 54 -5.94 -13.09 5.90
N SER A 55 -5.19 -12.82 6.97
CA SER A 55 -4.36 -13.81 7.65
C SER A 55 -4.26 -13.47 9.14
N GLY A 56 -4.80 -14.34 10.00
CA GLY A 56 -4.87 -14.08 11.44
C GLY A 56 -5.57 -12.74 11.74
N GLN A 57 -4.87 -11.84 12.43
CA GLN A 57 -5.37 -10.51 12.75
C GLN A 57 -5.20 -9.49 11.61
N ARG A 58 -4.44 -9.83 10.56
CA ARG A 58 -4.21 -8.96 9.41
C ARG A 58 -5.41 -9.02 8.44
N LEU A 59 -5.97 -7.86 8.09
CA LEU A 59 -6.96 -7.76 7.02
C LEU A 59 -6.27 -7.73 5.66
N ALA A 60 -7.02 -8.03 4.60
CA ALA A 60 -6.53 -7.80 3.25
C ALA A 60 -6.48 -6.29 3.00
N CYS A 61 -5.51 -5.82 2.22
CA CYS A 61 -5.53 -4.47 1.68
C CYS A 61 -6.81 -4.28 0.87
N ASP A 62 -7.61 -3.30 1.27
CA ASP A 62 -8.88 -2.91 0.64
C ASP A 62 -8.72 -1.67 -0.24
N LEU A 63 -7.47 -1.30 -0.54
CA LEU A 63 -7.11 -0.07 -1.23
C LEU A 63 -7.66 1.20 -0.56
N CYS A 64 -7.91 1.15 0.76
CA CYS A 64 -8.58 2.18 1.54
C CYS A 64 -10.03 2.46 1.09
N GLY A 65 -10.66 1.52 0.37
CA GLY A 65 -12.03 1.65 -0.12
C GLY A 65 -12.24 2.91 -0.97
N ASN A 66 -13.31 3.65 -0.65
CA ASN A 66 -13.65 4.94 -1.26
C ASN A 66 -13.22 6.14 -0.41
N GLU A 67 -12.37 5.93 0.61
CA GLU A 67 -11.97 6.97 1.56
C GLU A 67 -11.00 7.98 0.93
N GLY A 68 -11.54 8.90 0.14
CA GLY A 68 -10.77 9.98 -0.47
C GLY A 68 -9.81 9.49 -1.55
N LYS A 69 -9.42 10.39 -2.44
CA LYS A 69 -8.64 10.06 -3.65
C LYS A 69 -7.24 9.46 -3.37
N GLU A 70 -6.82 9.37 -2.11
CA GLU A 70 -5.45 9.06 -1.72
C GLU A 70 -5.39 7.97 -0.62
N LYS A 71 -4.60 6.93 -0.87
CA LYS A 71 -4.42 5.79 0.03
C LYS A 71 -3.66 6.25 1.30
N GLN A 72 -4.09 5.84 2.49
CA GLN A 72 -3.49 6.32 3.75
C GLN A 72 -1.98 6.01 3.83
N CYS A 73 -1.56 4.84 3.36
CA CYS A 73 -0.14 4.46 3.31
C CYS A 73 0.70 5.34 2.38
N VAL A 74 0.09 5.94 1.34
CA VAL A 74 0.71 6.92 0.44
C VAL A 74 0.73 8.29 1.09
N LYS A 75 -0.41 8.72 1.64
CA LYS A 75 -0.58 10.02 2.30
C LYS A 75 0.44 10.28 3.40
N TYR A 76 0.69 9.27 4.23
CA TYR A 76 1.63 9.37 5.35
C TYR A 76 3.05 8.94 5.01
N CYS A 77 3.32 8.61 3.75
CA CYS A 77 4.69 8.31 3.35
C CYS A 77 5.52 9.60 3.20
N SER A 78 6.84 9.47 3.33
CA SER A 78 7.76 10.57 3.06
C SER A 78 7.49 11.15 1.66
N PRO A 79 7.49 12.49 1.49
CA PRO A 79 7.30 13.12 0.19
C PRO A 79 8.26 12.61 -0.88
N LEU A 80 9.46 12.17 -0.49
CA LEU A 80 10.48 11.59 -1.38
C LEU A 80 10.02 10.28 -2.03
N PHE A 81 9.13 9.55 -1.38
CA PHE A 81 8.71 8.21 -1.79
C PHE A 81 7.28 8.13 -2.32
N LYS A 82 6.46 9.13 -2.00
CA LYS A 82 5.02 9.16 -2.30
C LYS A 82 4.72 8.78 -3.76
N LYS A 83 5.44 9.37 -4.72
CA LYS A 83 5.21 9.13 -6.16
C LYS A 83 5.53 7.71 -6.62
N GLU A 84 6.57 7.08 -6.06
CA GLU A 84 6.93 5.70 -6.43
C GLU A 84 5.91 4.71 -5.87
N LEU A 85 5.44 4.96 -4.65
CA LEU A 85 4.40 4.14 -4.03
C LEU A 85 3.04 4.29 -4.75
N GLU A 86 2.69 5.48 -5.23
CA GLU A 86 1.48 5.72 -6.05
C GLU A 86 1.48 4.89 -7.33
N LYS A 87 2.54 4.96 -8.13
CA LYS A 87 2.68 4.16 -9.36
C LYS A 87 2.51 2.67 -9.11
N TYR A 88 3.02 2.19 -7.98
CA TYR A 88 2.87 0.80 -7.59
C TYR A 88 1.39 0.42 -7.37
N PHE A 89 0.63 1.27 -6.69
CA PHE A 89 -0.81 1.03 -6.51
C PHE A 89 -1.56 1.05 -7.85
N ASP A 90 -1.20 1.91 -8.80
CA ASP A 90 -1.82 1.92 -10.14
C ASP A 90 -1.61 0.58 -10.88
N ILE A 91 -0.41 -0.01 -10.79
CA ILE A 91 -0.12 -1.34 -11.33
C ILE A 91 -0.92 -2.44 -10.60
N MET A 92 -1.17 -2.27 -9.29
CA MET A 92 -2.00 -3.22 -8.54
C MET A 92 -3.48 -3.19 -8.91
N VAL A 93 -4.01 -2.02 -9.31
CA VAL A 93 -5.42 -1.83 -9.70
C VAL A 93 -5.64 -2.07 -11.20
N GLY A 94 -4.62 -1.88 -12.04
CA GLY A 94 -4.70 -2.03 -13.51
C GLY A 94 -4.92 -3.45 -14.06
N GLY A 95 -5.44 -4.38 -13.24
CA GLY A 95 -5.87 -5.72 -13.67
C GLY A 95 -7.38 -5.84 -13.92
N ASN A 96 -8.12 -4.73 -14.03
CA ASN A 96 -9.49 -4.72 -14.53
C ASN A 96 -9.85 -3.34 -15.10
N THR A 97 -9.42 -3.07 -16.32
CA THR A 97 -10.16 -2.18 -17.22
C THR A 97 -10.58 -3.02 -18.42
N GLU A 98 -11.64 -3.79 -18.24
CA GLU A 98 -12.51 -4.13 -19.37
C GLU A 98 -12.92 -2.78 -19.99
N LYS A 99 -12.54 -2.61 -21.25
CA LYS A 99 -13.10 -1.60 -22.11
C LYS A 99 -14.53 -2.04 -22.44
N ASP A 100 -15.48 -1.67 -21.62
CA ASP A 100 -16.85 -1.46 -22.08
C ASP A 100 -16.87 0.01 -22.57
N GLY A 101 -17.04 0.37 -23.83
CA GLY A 101 -17.88 -0.26 -24.85
C GLY A 101 -19.19 0.50 -24.95
N GLY A 102 -19.24 1.51 -25.84
CA GLY A 102 -20.48 2.18 -26.29
C GLY A 102 -21.08 3.20 -25.31
N GLU A 103 -21.74 4.29 -25.71
CA GLU A 103 -22.33 4.66 -27.00
C GLU A 103 -22.56 6.18 -27.05
N SER A 104 -22.48 6.72 -28.26
CA SER A 104 -23.22 7.84 -28.83
C SER A 104 -24.20 8.60 -27.93
N ILE A 105 -24.13 9.94 -27.93
CA ILE A 105 -24.90 10.90 -28.77
C ILE A 105 -24.15 12.23 -28.77
#